data_AF-A0A3N5MTG6-F1
#
_entry.id   AF-A0A3N5MTG6-F1
#
_cell.length_a   1.000
_cell.length_b   1.000
_cell.length_c   1.000
_cell.angle_alpha   90.00
_cell.angle_beta   90.00
_cell.angle_gamma   90.00
#
_symmetry.space_group_name_H-M   'P 1'
#
loop_
_entity.id
_entity.type
_entity.pdbx_description
1 polymer ?
#
loop_
_entity_poly.entity_id
_entity_poly.type
_entity_poly.pdbx_seq_one_letter_code
_entity_poly.pdbx_strand_id
1 'polypeptide(L)' 'MGRTAWIQPREPMTGAQAASLKRLADEIREPHAFDTGLSKSEAARRIDRLQERLRLGELPPHTD' A
#
# COMPACT_ATOMS: atom_id res chain seq x y z
N MET A 1 10.82 36.13 -9.55
CA MET A 1 9.76 35.10 -9.68
C MET A 1 10.31 33.77 -9.18
N GLY A 2 10.15 33.47 -7.88
CA GLY A 2 10.56 32.20 -7.30
C GLY A 2 9.37 31.26 -7.29
N ARG A 3 9.33 30.27 -8.17
CA ARG A 3 8.35 29.19 -8.14
C ARG A 3 8.62 28.36 -6.89
N THR A 4 7.94 28.66 -5.79
CA THR A 4 7.87 27.77 -4.63
C THR A 4 7.34 26.43 -5.13
N ALA A 5 8.21 25.42 -5.16
CA ALA A 5 7.78 24.07 -5.43
C ALA A 5 6.76 23.71 -4.34
N TRP A 6 5.47 23.77 -4.70
CA TRP A 6 4.37 23.32 -3.87
C TRP A 6 4.61 21.83 -3.63
N ILE A 7 5.25 21.51 -2.51
CA ILE A 7 5.29 20.14 -2.02
C ILE A 7 3.85 19.81 -1.67
N GLN A 8 3.21 18.96 -2.48
CA GLN A 8 1.88 18.44 -2.17
C GLN A 8 1.98 17.84 -0.75
N PRO A 9 1.12 18.26 0.19
CA PRO A 9 1.17 17.72 1.54
C PRO A 9 0.93 16.22 1.45
N ARG A 10 1.99 15.43 1.70
CA ARG A 10 1.87 13.99 1.79
C ARG A 10 1.12 13.69 3.08
N GLU A 11 -0.19 13.47 2.96
CA GLU A 11 -1.00 13.06 4.10
C GLU A 11 -0.39 11.80 4.72
N PRO A 12 -0.23 11.76 6.06
CA PRO A 12 0.27 10.56 6.72
C PRO A 12 -0.68 9.39 6.49
N MET A 13 -0.13 8.18 6.41
CA MET A 13 -0.94 6.96 6.38
C MET A 13 -1.92 6.91 7.57
N THR A 14 -3.15 6.51 7.31
CA THR A 14 -4.16 6.37 8.38
C THR A 14 -3.94 5.07 9.15
N GLY A 15 -4.40 5.01 10.41
CA GLY A 15 -4.32 3.78 11.21
C GLY A 15 -5.01 2.58 10.56
N ALA A 16 -6.11 2.82 9.84
CA ALA A 16 -6.81 1.77 9.08
C ALA A 16 -5.94 1.21 7.96
N GLN A 17 -5.27 2.08 7.19
CA GLN A 17 -4.35 1.66 6.14
C GLN A 17 -3.16 0.89 6.72
N ALA A 18 -2.59 1.35 7.83
CA ALA A 18 -1.48 0.65 8.50
C ALA A 18 -1.89 -0.77 8.92
N ALA A 19 -3.09 -0.92 9.50
CA ALA A 19 -3.63 -2.22 9.88
C ALA A 19 -3.83 -3.14 8.67
N SER A 20 -4.42 -2.63 7.57
CA SER A 20 -4.58 -3.40 6.33
C SER A 20 -3.25 -3.82 5.73
N LEU A 21 -2.29 -2.88 5.64
CA LEU A 21 -0.96 -3.12 5.08
C LEU A 21 -0.22 -4.21 5.88
N LYS A 22 -0.26 -4.14 7.21
CA LYS A 22 0.36 -5.11 8.09
C LYS A 22 -0.26 -6.50 7.93
N ARG A 23 -1.60 -6.58 7.98
CA ARG A 23 -2.33 -7.84 7.79
C ARG A 23 -1.97 -8.49 6.45
N LEU A 24 -2.03 -7.73 5.37
CA LEU A 24 -1.73 -8.24 4.02
C LEU A 24 -0.28 -8.68 3.88
N ALA A 25 0.66 -7.91 4.42
CA ALA A 25 2.07 -8.25 4.48
C ALA A 25 2.29 -9.59 5.22
N ASP A 26 1.61 -9.79 6.35
CA ASP A 26 1.69 -11.04 7.11
C ASP A 26 1.06 -12.23 6.34
N GLU A 27 -0.10 -12.04 5.71
CA GLU A 27 -0.81 -13.07 4.93
C GLU A 27 0.02 -13.61 3.75
N ILE A 28 0.69 -12.72 3.01
CA ILE A 28 1.55 -13.12 1.89
C ILE A 28 2.99 -13.43 2.33
N ARG A 29 3.28 -13.41 3.64
CA ARG A 29 4.61 -13.64 4.24
C ARG A 29 5.68 -12.66 3.74
N GLU A 30 5.31 -11.41 3.49
CA GLU A 30 6.20 -10.31 3.11
C GLU A 30 6.17 -9.16 4.12
N PRO A 31 6.80 -9.30 5.30
CA PRO A 31 6.79 -8.25 6.32
C PRO A 31 7.45 -6.94 5.86
N HIS A 32 8.35 -7.00 4.86
CA HIS A 32 8.98 -5.83 4.24
C HIS A 32 8.00 -5.00 3.38
N ALA A 33 6.80 -5.51 3.12
CA ALA A 33 5.74 -4.76 2.47
C ALA A 33 5.09 -3.71 3.38
N PHE A 34 5.27 -3.85 4.70
CA PHE A 34 4.82 -2.86 5.68
C PHE A 34 5.87 -1.76 5.90
N ASP A 35 5.45 -0.50 5.79
CA ASP A 35 6.31 0.67 6.05
C ASP A 35 5.49 1.78 6.72
N THR A 36 5.95 2.26 7.89
CA THR A 36 5.30 3.31 8.68
C THR A 36 5.52 4.71 8.13
N GLY A 37 6.52 4.90 7.26
CA GLY A 37 6.85 6.18 6.63
C GLY A 37 6.02 6.50 5.39
N LEU A 38 5.10 5.62 4.99
CA LEU A 38 4.25 5.83 3.82
C LEU A 38 3.25 6.96 4.03
N SER A 39 3.03 7.73 2.98
CA SER A 39 1.84 8.58 2.89
C SER A 39 0.58 7.74 2.71
N LYS A 40 -0.58 8.32 3.01
CA LYS A 40 -1.90 7.72 2.76
C LYS A 40 -2.04 7.20 1.33
N SER A 41 -1.59 7.97 0.34
CA SER A 41 -1.69 7.56 -1.06
C SER A 41 -0.72 6.42 -1.41
N GLU A 42 0.48 6.42 -0.84
CA GLU A 42 1.45 5.32 -1.02
C GLU A 42 0.97 4.03 -0.34
N ALA A 43 0.41 4.16 0.87
CA ALA A 43 -0.18 3.05 1.61
C ALA A 43 -1.34 2.43 0.84
N ALA A 44 -2.26 3.26 0.29
CA ALA A 44 -3.36 2.78 -0.54
C ALA A 44 -2.87 1.95 -1.75
N ARG A 45 -1.92 2.50 -2.52
CA ARG A 45 -1.35 1.78 -3.67
C ARG A 45 -0.67 0.47 -3.28
N ARG A 46 0.00 0.43 -2.13
CA ARG A 46 0.65 -0.79 -1.65
C ARG A 46 -0.38 -1.82 -1.21
N ILE A 47 -1.43 -1.41 -0.50
CA ILE A 47 -2.56 -2.27 -0.13
C ILE A 47 -3.19 -2.92 -1.37
N ASP A 48 -3.46 -2.14 -2.42
CA ASP A 48 -4.05 -2.67 -3.65
C ASP A 48 -3.17 -3.74 -4.29
N ARG A 49 -1.85 -3.51 -4.40
CA ARG A 49 -0.92 -4.51 -4.92
C ARG A 49 -0.84 -5.78 -4.08
N LEU A 50 -0.84 -5.64 -2.75
CA LEU A 50 -0.79 -6.81 -1.87
C LEU A 50 -2.10 -7.61 -1.94
N GLN A 51 -3.24 -6.94 -2.03
CA GLN A 51 -4.53 -7.60 -2.25
C GLN A 51 -4.59 -8.32 -3.59
N GLU A 52 -4.09 -7.71 -4.66
CA GLU A 52 -4.02 -8.34 -5.98
C GLU A 52 -3.16 -9.61 -5.93
N ARG A 53 -1.97 -9.53 -5.31
CA ARG A 53 -1.10 -10.70 -5.13
C ARG A 53 -1.73 -11.79 -4.28
N LEU A 54 -2.45 -11.43 -3.22
CA LEU A 54 -3.19 -12.39 -2.40
C LEU A 54 -4.28 -13.10 -3.23
N ARG A 55 -5.06 -12.34 -4.00
CA ARG A 55 -6.09 -12.90 -4.90
C ARG A 55 -5.50 -13.81 -5.96
N LEU A 56 -4.35 -13.45 -6.54
CA LEU A 56 -3.64 -14.28 -7.53
C LEU A 56 -3.02 -15.53 -6.90
N GLY A 57 -2.65 -15.50 -5.62
CA GLY A 57 -2.19 -16.66 -4.87
C GLY A 57 -3.32 -17.62 -4.44
N GLU A 58 -4.54 -17.09 -4.26
CA GLU A 58 -5.71 -17.87 -3.83
C GLU A 58 -6.59 -18.38 -4.99
N LEU A 59 -6.52 -17.79 -6.20
CA LEU A 59 -7.30 -18.20 -7.37
C LEU A 59 -6.39 -18.75 -8.49
N PRO A 60 -6.78 -19.83 -9.20
CA PRO A 60 -6.14 -20.16 -10.47
C PRO A 60 -6.31 -18.98 -11.43
N PRO A 61 -5.35 -18.75 -12.36
CA PRO A 61 -5.33 -17.56 -13.20
C PRO A 61 -6.64 -17.49 -13.98
N HIS A 62 -7.43 -16.44 -13.70
CA HIS A 62 -8.58 -16.11 -14.52
C HIS A 62 -7.98 -15.42 -15.76
N THR A 63 -7.77 -16.26 -16.76
CA THR A 63 -7.61 -15.84 -18.15
C THR A 63 -8.77 -14.91 -18.49
N ASP A 64 -8.48 -13.65 -18.77
CA ASP A 64 -9.33 -12.79 -19.60
C ASP A 64 -9.06 -13.12 -21.08
#